data_AF-A0A5K1D8M1-F1
#
_entry.id   AF-A0A5K1D8M1-F1
#
_cell.length_a   1.000
_cell.length_b   1.000
_cell.length_c   1.000
_cell.angle_alpha   90.00
_cell.angle_beta   90.00
_cell.angle_gamma   90.00
#
_symmetry.space_group_name_H-M   'P 1'
#
loop_
_entity.id
_entity.type
_entity.pdbx_description
1 polymer ?
#
loop_
_entity_poly.entity_id
_entity_poly.type
_entity_poly.pdbx_seq_one_letter_code
_entity_poly.pdbx_strand_id
1 'polypeptide(L)' 'VSLTARQLMYSLLSRDPKQRLGAREGANEIKQHPFFRGVNWALVRTM' A
#
# COMPACT_ATOMS: atom_id res chain seq x y z
N VAL A 1 -5.95 0.32 -16.25
CA VAL A 1 -5.48 0.23 -14.84
C VAL A 1 -5.68 -1.19 -14.35
N SER A 2 -4.67 -1.83 -13.72
CA SER A 2 -4.83 -3.20 -13.20
C SER A 2 -5.78 -3.25 -11.99
N LEU A 3 -6.38 -4.42 -11.72
CA LEU A 3 -7.27 -4.59 -10.58
C LEU A 3 -6.57 -4.25 -9.25
N THR A 4 -5.33 -4.70 -9.07
CA THR A 4 -4.52 -4.44 -7.87
C THR A 4 -4.16 -2.97 -7.74
N ALA A 5 -3.89 -2.25 -8.84
CA ALA A 5 -3.66 -0.81 -8.81
C ALA A 5 -4.92 -0.05 -8.37
N ARG A 6 -6.09 -0.44 -8.90
CA ARG A 6 -7.37 0.17 -8.51
C ARG A 6 -7.69 -0.10 -7.04
N GLN A 7 -7.49 -1.32 -6.56
CA GLN A 7 -7.67 -1.67 -5.14
C GLN A 7 -6.74 -0.87 -4.24
N LEU A 8 -5.46 -0.74 -4.60
CA LEU A 8 -4.51 0.09 -3.87
C LEU A 8 -5.00 1.53 -3.74
N MET A 9 -5.43 2.13 -4.85
CA MET A 9 -5.96 3.51 -4.85
C MET A 9 -7.20 3.65 -3.95
N TYR A 10 -8.16 2.72 -4.03
CA TYR A 10 -9.34 2.76 -3.16
C TYR A 10 -8.98 2.68 -1.67
N SER A 11 -8.05 1.78 -1.30
CA SER A 11 -7.66 1.60 0.10
C SER A 11 -6.85 2.78 0.65
N LEU A 12 -5.98 3.39 -0.17
CA LEU A 12 -5.22 4.60 0.20
C LEU A 12 -6.10 5.85 0.29
N LEU A 13 -7.13 5.95 -0.56
CA LEU A 13 -8.05 7.09 -0.61
C LEU A 13 -9.33 6.85 0.21
N SER A 14 -9.28 5.95 1.18
CA SER A 14 -10.39 5.74 2.11
C SER A 14 -10.72 7.05 2.85
N ARG A 15 -12.01 7.41 2.84
CA ARG A 15 -12.53 8.62 3.49
C ARG A 15 -12.39 8.56 5.01
N ASP A 16 -12.60 7.39 5.60
CA ASP A 16 -12.35 7.16 7.02
C ASP A 16 -10.85 6.94 7.24
N PRO A 17 -10.15 7.85 7.96
CA PRO A 17 -8.73 7.70 8.24
C PRO A 17 -8.39 6.40 8.96
N LYS A 18 -9.31 5.83 9.77
CA LYS A 18 -9.07 4.58 10.51
C LYS A 18 -9.14 3.34 9.63
N GLN A 19 -9.80 3.43 8.48
CA GLN A 19 -9.93 2.35 7.49
C GLN A 19 -8.96 2.51 6.31
N ARG A 20 -8.16 3.58 6.30
CA ARG A 20 -7.18 3.85 5.25
C ARG A 20 -6.04 2.85 5.33
N LEU A 21 -5.56 2.40 4.18
CA LEU A 21 -4.37 1.56 4.11
C LEU A 21 -3.18 2.29 4.75
N GLY A 22 -2.55 1.63 5.72
CA GLY A 22 -1.47 2.17 6.55
C GLY A 22 -1.93 2.80 7.85
N ALA A 23 -3.20 2.71 8.24
CA ALA A 23 -3.69 3.28 9.49
C ALA A 23 -3.28 2.51 10.75
N ARG A 24 -2.96 1.20 10.65
CA ARG A 24 -2.62 0.37 11.83
C ARG A 24 -1.11 0.12 11.92
N GLU A 25 -0.50 -0.37 10.84
CA GLU A 25 0.94 -0.71 10.79
C GLU A 25 1.76 0.21 9.86
N GLY A 26 1.19 1.35 9.47
CA GLY A 26 1.88 2.33 8.63
C GLY A 26 2.27 1.78 7.26
N ALA A 27 3.50 2.06 6.84
CA ALA A 27 3.99 1.64 5.53
C ALA A 27 4.06 0.11 5.35
N ASN A 28 4.02 -0.69 6.44
CA ASN A 28 4.06 -2.15 6.33
C ASN A 28 2.86 -2.71 5.57
N GLU A 29 1.65 -2.18 5.84
CA GLU A 29 0.42 -2.57 5.12
C GLU A 29 0.51 -2.24 3.63
N ILE A 30 1.10 -1.10 3.29
CA ILE A 30 1.28 -0.66 1.91
C ILE A 30 2.21 -1.62 1.18
N LYS A 31 3.35 -1.99 1.81
CA LYS A 31 4.35 -2.91 1.25
C LYS A 31 3.81 -4.31 1.00
N GLN A 32 2.86 -4.76 1.81
CA GLN A 32 2.22 -6.09 1.70
C GLN A 32 1.11 -6.16 0.64
N HIS A 33 0.66 -5.02 0.10
CA HIS A 33 -0.42 -5.00 -0.87
C HIS A 33 -0.04 -5.77 -2.16
N PRO A 34 -0.93 -6.57 -2.78
CA PRO A 34 -0.62 -7.37 -3.98
C PRO A 34 -0.09 -6.57 -5.17
N PHE A 35 -0.37 -5.26 -5.21
CA PHE A 35 0.19 -4.36 -6.22
C PHE A 35 1.73 -4.32 -6.18
N PHE A 36 2.34 -4.46 -5.00
CA PHE A 36 3.79 -4.45 -4.82
C PHE A 36 4.41 -5.86 -4.74
N ARG A 37 3.67 -6.90 -5.14
CA ARG A 37 4.21 -8.27 -5.18
C ARG A 37 5.43 -8.32 -6.10
N GLY A 38 6.54 -8.82 -5.58
CA GLY A 38 7.82 -8.91 -6.30
C GLY A 38 8.76 -7.71 -6.09
N VAL A 39 8.33 -6.66 -5.38
CA VAL A 39 9.22 -5.57 -4.99
C VAL A 39 10.13 -6.02 -3.84
N ASN A 40 11.45 -5.91 -4.04
CA ASN A 40 12.42 -6.10 -2.96
C ASN A 40 12.64 -4.78 -2.22
N TRP A 41 11.89 -4.58 -1.14
CA TRP A 41 11.95 -3.37 -0.33
C TRP A 41 13.30 -3.12 0.35
N ALA A 42 14.18 -4.13 0.49
CA ALA A 42 15.53 -3.93 1.03
C ALA A 42 16.45 -3.16 0.06
N LEU A 43 16.14 -3.20 -1.24
CA LEU A 43 16.84 -2.44 -2.29
C LEU A 43 16.29 -1.02 -2.44
N VAL A 44 15.07 -0.77 -1.98
CA VAL A 44 14.40 0.53 -2.06
C VAL A 44 14.68 1.32 -0.77
N ARG A 45 15.97 1.57 -0.50
CA ARG A 45 16.44 2.42 0.60
C ARG A 45 17.05 3.68 -0.01
N THR A 46 16.32 4.80 0.06
CA THR A 46 16.89 6.15 -0.07
C THR A 46 16.03 7.07 0.77
N MET A 47 16.68 7.91 1.57
CA MET A 47 16.08 9.09 2.20
C MET A 47 16.24 10.28 1.27
#